data_AF-A0A9X0DLW6-F1
#
_entry.id   AF-A0A9X0DLW6-F1
#
_cell.length_a   1.000
_cell.length_b   1.000
_cell.length_c   1.000
_cell.angle_alpha   90.00
_cell.angle_beta   90.00
_cell.angle_gamma   90.00
#
_symmetry.space_group_name_H-M   'P 1'
#
loop_
_entity.id
_entity.type
_entity.pdbx_description
1 polymer ?
#
loop_
_entity_poly.entity_id
_entity_poly.type
_entity_poly.pdbx_seq_one_letter_code
_entity_poly.pdbx_strand_id
1 'polypeptide(L)'
;MNDRQYEMSLELKELQHCQGLMETNITHNLLAISQDICKHQQANDEAWNQFSSTIEHERALITQRAILETLKYERMSQRKSNIIEAHIGTFEWIFDPLRVGFMHWLREGGDIYWINGNAGSGKSTLMKYLMGHDVVKNALVDWAGTKPLFTGNYYFWSTGNEMEISLLYIIILIRRVFEPQD
;
A
#
# COMPACT_ATOMS: atom_id res chain seq x y z
N MET A 1 -54.41 14.15 73.72
CA MET A 1 -54.30 13.03 72.76
C MET A 1 -53.79 13.45 71.37
N ASN A 2 -53.77 14.75 71.02
CA ASN A 2 -53.37 15.23 69.68
C ASN A 2 -51.85 15.33 69.42
N ASP A 3 -51.03 15.67 70.41
CA ASP A 3 -49.61 16.01 70.14
C ASP A 3 -48.76 14.83 69.67
N ARG A 4 -48.99 13.62 70.22
CA ARG A 4 -48.25 12.41 69.78
C ARG A 4 -48.64 11.94 68.38
N GLN A 5 -49.90 12.12 67.99
CA GLN A 5 -50.34 11.79 66.63
C GLN A 5 -49.76 12.79 65.63
N TYR A 6 -49.65 14.07 66.02
CA TYR A 6 -49.01 15.09 65.21
C TYR A 6 -47.50 14.84 65.02
N GLU A 7 -46.76 14.55 66.09
CA GLU A 7 -45.32 14.21 65.98
C GLU A 7 -45.08 12.97 65.12
N MET A 8 -45.85 11.89 65.33
CA MET A 8 -45.73 10.67 64.54
C MET A 8 -46.05 10.91 63.05
N SER A 9 -46.95 11.84 62.73
CA SER A 9 -47.21 12.26 61.34
C SER A 9 -46.07 13.08 60.73
N LEU A 10 -45.33 13.82 61.57
CA LEU A 10 -44.18 14.61 61.15
C LEU A 10 -42.99 13.69 60.83
N GLU A 11 -42.69 12.75 61.72
CA GLU A 11 -41.64 11.73 61.51
C GLU A 11 -41.91 10.89 60.26
N LEU A 12 -43.17 10.49 60.03
CA LEU A 12 -43.55 9.77 58.80
C LEU A 12 -43.28 10.57 57.52
N LYS A 13 -43.53 11.88 57.53
CA LYS A 13 -43.24 12.76 56.39
C LYS A 13 -41.74 12.90 56.16
N GLU A 14 -40.97 13.03 57.23
CA GLU A 14 -39.50 13.10 57.15
C GLU A 14 -38.90 11.80 56.61
N LEU A 15 -39.39 10.64 57.08
CA LEU A 15 -38.96 9.33 56.56
C LEU A 15 -39.33 9.15 55.09
N GLN A 16 -40.54 9.54 54.67
CA GLN A 16 -40.94 9.51 53.26
C GLN A 16 -40.06 10.43 52.40
N HIS A 17 -39.70 11.62 52.91
CA HIS A 17 -38.80 12.53 52.23
C HIS A 17 -37.38 11.96 52.09
N CYS A 18 -36.83 11.40 53.17
CA CYS A 18 -35.54 10.73 53.17
C CYS A 18 -35.51 9.51 52.22
N GLN A 19 -36.59 8.74 52.15
CA GLN A 19 -36.71 7.63 51.19
C GLN A 19 -36.68 8.14 49.75
N GLY A 20 -37.43 9.20 49.43
CA GLY A 20 -37.42 9.79 48.09
C GLY A 20 -36.03 10.31 47.69
N LEU A 21 -35.31 10.95 48.62
CA LEU A 21 -33.93 11.39 48.39
C LEU A 21 -32.98 10.20 48.13
N MET A 22 -33.13 9.12 48.90
CA MET A 22 -32.34 7.89 48.73
C MET A 22 -32.58 7.25 47.36
N GLU A 23 -33.84 7.10 46.95
CA GLU A 23 -34.23 6.54 45.64
C GLU A 23 -33.69 7.40 44.48
N THR A 24 -33.74 8.73 44.62
CA THR A 24 -33.20 9.65 43.61
C THR A 24 -31.67 9.52 43.50
N ASN A 25 -30.97 9.42 44.62
CA ASN A 25 -29.52 9.23 44.61
C ASN A 25 -29.10 7.88 44.03
N ILE A 26 -29.83 6.80 44.36
CA ILE A 26 -29.56 5.46 43.82
C ILE A 26 -29.78 5.45 42.31
N THR A 27 -30.90 5.99 41.83
CA THR A 27 -31.21 6.03 40.39
C THR A 27 -30.21 6.89 39.62
N HIS A 28 -29.82 8.05 40.16
CA HIS A 28 -28.78 8.88 39.55
C HIS A 28 -27.45 8.13 39.42
N ASN A 29 -26.99 7.47 40.49
CA ASN A 29 -25.71 6.74 40.46
C ASN A 29 -25.75 5.54 39.52
N LEU A 30 -26.87 4.80 39.48
CA LEU A 30 -27.05 3.69 38.54
C LEU A 30 -27.04 4.17 37.09
N LEU A 31 -27.65 5.31 36.81
CA LEU A 31 -27.64 5.90 35.47
C LEU A 31 -26.22 6.30 35.05
N ALA A 32 -25.48 6.97 35.94
CA ALA A 32 -24.10 7.36 35.68
C ALA A 32 -23.20 6.14 35.38
N ILE A 33 -23.32 5.08 36.19
CA ILE A 33 -22.57 3.82 35.98
C ILE A 33 -22.95 3.18 34.63
N SER A 34 -24.25 3.13 34.31
CA SER A 34 -24.71 2.57 33.03
C SER A 34 -24.18 3.36 31.83
N GLN A 35 -24.12 4.69 31.94
CA GLN A 35 -23.54 5.55 30.91
C GLN A 35 -22.04 5.31 30.74
N ASP A 36 -21.29 5.19 31.83
CA ASP A 36 -19.85 4.94 31.75
C ASP A 36 -19.54 3.55 31.20
N ILE A 37 -20.30 2.53 31.58
CA ILE A 37 -20.21 1.19 30.97
C ILE A 37 -20.47 1.29 29.46
N CYS A 38 -21.51 2.02 29.03
CA CYS A 38 -21.84 2.15 27.61
C CYS A 38 -20.72 2.86 26.83
N LYS A 39 -20.14 3.94 27.38
CA LYS A 39 -19.00 4.63 26.76
C LYS A 39 -17.78 3.71 26.62
N HIS A 40 -17.46 2.95 27.66
CA HIS A 40 -16.35 2.00 27.62
C HIS A 40 -16.60 0.88 26.60
N GLN A 41 -17.83 0.39 26.51
CA GLN A 41 -18.23 -0.61 25.51
C GLN A 41 -18.01 -0.07 24.09
N GLN A 42 -18.49 1.15 23.81
CA GLN A 42 -18.34 1.79 22.50
C GLN A 42 -16.87 2.02 22.13
N ALA A 43 -16.06 2.52 23.07
CA ALA A 43 -14.63 2.73 22.84
C ALA A 43 -13.90 1.40 22.56
N ASN A 44 -14.30 0.32 23.24
CA ASN A 44 -13.76 -1.00 23.01
C ASN A 44 -14.18 -1.53 21.63
N ASP A 45 -15.44 -1.37 21.23
CA ASP A 45 -15.94 -1.80 19.92
C ASP A 45 -15.22 -1.06 18.77
N GLU A 46 -14.98 0.25 18.93
CA GLU A 46 -14.22 1.04 17.96
C GLU A 46 -12.76 0.56 17.86
N ALA A 47 -12.11 0.30 19.00
CA ALA A 47 -10.77 -0.27 19.03
C ALA A 47 -10.71 -1.67 18.36
N TRP A 48 -11.72 -2.52 18.59
CA TRP A 48 -11.82 -3.83 17.94
C TRP A 48 -12.01 -3.73 16.43
N ASN A 49 -12.82 -2.79 15.96
CA ASN A 49 -13.02 -2.55 14.53
C ASN A 49 -11.72 -2.05 13.86
N GLN A 50 -11.01 -1.12 14.51
CA GLN A 50 -9.72 -0.64 14.02
C GLN A 50 -8.66 -1.74 14.00
N PHE A 51 -8.61 -2.57 15.04
CA PHE A 51 -7.67 -3.70 15.10
C PHE A 51 -7.98 -4.72 14.00
N SER A 52 -9.25 -5.08 13.80
CA SER A 52 -9.66 -6.07 12.80
C SER A 52 -9.32 -5.62 11.39
N SER A 53 -9.57 -4.36 11.04
CA SER A 53 -9.22 -3.81 9.72
C SER A 53 -7.71 -3.79 9.48
N THR A 54 -6.92 -3.48 10.52
CA THR A 54 -5.45 -3.51 10.45
C THR A 54 -4.95 -4.93 10.18
N ILE A 55 -5.48 -5.93 10.89
CA ILE A 55 -5.11 -7.34 10.69
C ILE A 55 -5.46 -7.81 9.27
N GLU A 56 -6.63 -7.44 8.74
CA GLU A 56 -7.00 -7.77 7.37
C GLU A 56 -6.03 -7.16 6.34
N HIS A 57 -5.64 -5.89 6.54
CA HIS A 57 -4.65 -5.22 5.70
C HIS A 57 -3.29 -5.92 5.76
N GLU A 58 -2.80 -6.27 6.96
CA GLU A 58 -1.54 -6.97 7.14
C GLU A 58 -1.54 -8.35 6.48
N ARG A 59 -2.64 -9.10 6.61
CA ARG A 59 -2.79 -10.41 5.95
C ARG A 59 -2.70 -10.26 4.43
N ALA A 60 -3.36 -9.27 3.85
CA ALA A 60 -3.28 -9.00 2.41
C ALA A 60 -1.85 -8.72 1.96
N LEU A 61 -1.09 -7.91 2.72
CA LEU A 61 0.32 -7.62 2.43
C LEU A 61 1.21 -8.87 2.53
N ILE A 62 1.01 -9.71 3.53
CA ILE A 62 1.75 -10.97 3.70
C ILE A 62 1.47 -11.91 2.53
N THR A 63 0.20 -12.07 2.14
CA THR A 63 -0.18 -12.90 0.99
C THR A 63 0.43 -12.37 -0.31
N GLN A 64 0.34 -11.05 -0.55
CA GLN A 64 0.95 -10.44 -1.72
C GLN A 64 2.46 -10.70 -1.77
N ARG A 65 3.16 -10.52 -0.64
CA ARG A 65 4.60 -10.80 -0.54
C ARG A 65 4.89 -12.28 -0.80
N ALA A 66 4.13 -13.20 -0.20
CA ALA A 66 4.30 -14.63 -0.41
C ALA A 66 4.16 -15.02 -1.89
N ILE A 67 3.16 -14.48 -2.60
CA ILE A 67 2.99 -14.68 -4.06
C ILE A 67 4.19 -14.12 -4.83
N LEU A 68 4.68 -12.93 -4.48
CA LEU A 68 5.86 -12.39 -5.14
C LEU A 68 7.12 -13.24 -4.88
N GLU A 69 7.26 -13.83 -3.69
CA GLU A 69 8.34 -14.77 -3.40
C GLU A 69 8.23 -16.06 -4.21
N THR A 70 7.03 -16.60 -4.46
CA THR A 70 6.88 -17.80 -5.30
C THR A 70 7.23 -17.55 -6.77
N LEU A 71 7.11 -16.31 -7.24
CA LEU A 71 7.55 -15.90 -8.56
C LEU A 71 9.06 -15.70 -8.66
N LYS A 72 9.78 -15.62 -7.53
CA LYS A 72 11.24 -15.54 -7.54
C LYS A 72 11.83 -16.93 -7.82
N TYR A 73 12.74 -16.97 -8.79
CA TYR A 73 13.55 -18.14 -9.07
C TYR A 73 15.03 -17.75 -9.04
N GLU A 74 15.88 -18.63 -8.51
CA GLU A 74 17.29 -18.40 -8.19
C GLU A 74 18.11 -17.85 -9.38
N ARG A 75 17.76 -18.22 -10.62
CA ARG A 75 18.43 -17.75 -11.84
C ARG A 75 17.98 -16.36 -12.31
N MET A 76 16.92 -15.78 -11.73
CA MET A 76 16.39 -14.46 -12.12
C MET A 76 17.46 -13.36 -11.94
N SER A 77 18.24 -13.42 -10.86
CA SER A 77 19.36 -12.49 -10.61
C SER A 77 20.61 -12.84 -11.42
N GLN A 78 20.87 -14.13 -11.66
CA GLN A 78 22.06 -14.62 -12.39
C GLN A 78 22.10 -14.13 -13.84
N ARG A 79 20.95 -13.95 -14.50
CA ARG A 79 20.95 -13.40 -15.86
C ARG A 79 21.42 -11.94 -15.89
N LYS A 80 20.97 -11.10 -14.94
CA LYS A 80 21.42 -9.71 -14.85
C LYS A 80 22.94 -9.63 -14.65
N SER A 81 23.52 -10.52 -13.84
CA SER A 81 24.97 -10.60 -13.67
C SER A 81 25.70 -11.10 -14.92
N ASN A 82 25.08 -12.00 -15.70
CA ASN A 82 25.69 -12.54 -16.92
C ASN A 82 25.57 -11.61 -18.14
N ILE A 83 24.71 -10.59 -18.10
CA ILE A 83 24.66 -9.57 -19.15
C ILE A 83 25.90 -8.68 -19.02
N ILE A 84 26.73 -8.70 -20.06
CA ILE A 84 27.94 -7.87 -20.18
C ILE A 84 27.55 -6.39 -20.07
N GLU A 85 28.37 -5.58 -19.40
CA GLU A 85 28.19 -4.13 -19.37
C GLU A 85 28.34 -3.54 -20.77
N ALA A 86 27.63 -2.45 -21.02
CA ALA A 86 27.77 -1.74 -22.28
C ALA A 86 29.18 -1.16 -22.43
N HIS A 87 29.77 -1.31 -23.61
CA HIS A 87 30.95 -0.54 -23.97
C HIS A 87 30.61 0.95 -24.02
N ILE A 88 31.52 1.78 -23.49
CA ILE A 88 31.38 3.24 -23.39
C ILE A 88 30.96 3.82 -24.76
N GLY A 89 29.95 4.70 -24.76
CA GLY A 89 29.45 5.38 -25.97
C GLY A 89 28.57 4.56 -26.91
N THR A 90 28.46 3.24 -26.74
CA THR A 90 27.77 2.35 -27.72
C THR A 90 26.27 2.59 -27.82
N PHE A 91 25.66 3.11 -26.75
CA PHE A 91 24.21 3.27 -26.66
C PHE A 91 23.74 4.72 -26.51
N GLU A 92 24.64 5.71 -26.61
CA GLU A 92 24.28 7.12 -26.45
C GLU A 92 23.26 7.61 -27.49
N TRP A 93 23.22 6.96 -28.66
CA TRP A 93 22.26 7.23 -29.72
C TRP A 93 20.80 7.08 -29.27
N ILE A 94 20.52 6.31 -28.20
CA ILE A 94 19.16 6.14 -27.66
C ILE A 94 18.63 7.45 -27.04
N PHE A 95 19.53 8.31 -26.57
CA PHE A 95 19.17 9.58 -25.92
C PHE A 95 19.00 10.72 -26.93
N ASP A 96 19.38 10.51 -28.19
CA ASP A 96 19.22 11.48 -29.25
C ASP A 96 17.72 11.62 -29.61
N PRO A 97 17.09 12.77 -29.32
CA PRO A 97 15.67 12.96 -29.59
C PRO A 97 15.36 12.93 -31.09
N LEU A 98 16.34 13.21 -31.96
CA LEU A 98 16.16 13.21 -33.41
C LEU A 98 16.21 11.80 -34.03
N ARG A 99 16.66 10.79 -33.28
CA ARG A 99 16.81 9.42 -33.79
C ARG A 99 15.66 8.50 -33.43
N VAL A 100 15.26 8.46 -32.15
CA VAL A 100 14.40 7.37 -31.64
C VAL A 100 13.30 7.79 -30.67
N GLY A 101 13.23 9.07 -30.28
CA GLY A 101 12.15 9.60 -29.43
C GLY A 101 12.03 8.97 -28.03
N PHE A 102 13.02 8.18 -27.59
CA PHE A 102 12.97 7.43 -26.34
C PHE A 102 12.83 8.34 -25.11
N MET A 103 13.60 9.44 -25.06
CA MET A 103 13.54 10.41 -23.95
C MET A 103 12.20 11.15 -23.88
N HIS A 104 11.58 11.39 -25.02
CA HIS A 104 10.25 11.99 -25.08
C HIS A 104 9.20 11.00 -24.55
N TRP A 105 9.24 9.74 -24.99
CA TRP A 105 8.38 8.68 -24.46
C TRP A 105 8.55 8.49 -22.94
N LEU A 106 9.78 8.57 -22.42
CA LEU A 106 10.04 8.48 -20.97
C LEU A 106 9.31 9.58 -20.19
N ARG A 107 9.41 10.83 -20.67
CA ARG A 107 8.93 12.03 -19.97
C ARG A 107 7.45 12.32 -20.14
N GLU A 108 6.87 12.04 -21.29
CA GLU A 108 5.47 12.37 -21.57
C GLU A 108 4.50 11.26 -21.16
N GLY A 109 5.01 10.03 -21.02
CA GLY A 109 4.20 8.87 -20.72
C GLY A 109 3.58 8.26 -21.99
N GLY A 110 3.19 6.99 -21.87
CA GLY A 110 2.66 6.17 -22.96
C GLY A 110 2.75 4.69 -22.58
N ASP A 111 2.02 3.84 -23.31
CA ASP A 111 1.83 2.43 -22.92
C ASP A 111 3.12 1.61 -22.97
N ILE A 112 3.64 1.35 -24.19
CA ILE A 112 4.76 0.41 -24.41
C ILE A 112 5.74 1.01 -25.41
N TYR A 113 7.03 1.05 -25.04
CA TYR A 113 8.13 1.34 -25.97
C TYR A 113 8.80 0.05 -26.43
N TRP A 114 8.83 -0.16 -27.74
CA TRP A 114 9.32 -1.40 -28.34
C TRP A 114 10.76 -1.27 -28.84
N ILE A 115 11.69 -2.02 -28.24
CA ILE A 115 13.08 -2.14 -28.72
C ILE A 115 13.23 -3.46 -29.48
N ASN A 116 13.41 -3.38 -30.80
CA ASN A 116 13.62 -4.54 -31.67
C ASN A 116 15.06 -4.66 -32.17
N GLY A 117 15.48 -5.87 -32.55
CA GLY A 117 16.78 -6.14 -33.16
C GLY A 117 17.07 -7.63 -33.27
N ASN A 118 18.04 -7.99 -34.12
CA ASN A 118 18.43 -9.39 -34.37
C ASN A 118 18.98 -10.09 -33.12
N ALA A 119 19.03 -11.42 -33.11
CA ALA A 119 19.75 -12.17 -32.08
C ALA A 119 21.20 -11.66 -31.94
N GLY A 120 21.72 -11.57 -30.71
CA GLY A 120 23.09 -11.11 -30.47
C GLY A 120 23.35 -9.60 -30.65
N SER A 121 22.38 -8.79 -31.09
CA SER A 121 22.54 -7.33 -31.29
C SER A 121 22.73 -6.49 -30.01
N GLY A 122 22.83 -7.11 -28.83
CA GLY A 122 23.06 -6.40 -27.58
C GLY A 122 21.84 -5.77 -26.91
N LYS A 123 20.60 -6.13 -27.30
CA LYS A 123 19.36 -5.60 -26.67
C LYS A 123 19.32 -5.74 -25.14
N SER A 124 19.70 -6.90 -24.60
CA SER A 124 19.75 -7.10 -23.15
C SER A 124 20.80 -6.19 -22.47
N THR A 125 21.91 -5.95 -23.16
CA THR A 125 22.99 -5.04 -22.75
C THR A 125 22.51 -3.59 -22.79
N LEU A 126 21.76 -3.20 -23.82
CA LEU A 126 21.08 -1.88 -23.90
C LEU A 126 20.09 -1.71 -22.75
N MET A 127 19.26 -2.71 -22.45
CA MET A 127 18.32 -2.65 -21.33
C MET A 127 19.04 -2.49 -19.98
N LYS A 128 20.13 -3.23 -19.76
CA LYS A 128 20.94 -3.11 -18.55
C LYS A 128 21.57 -1.72 -18.44
N TYR A 129 22.10 -1.20 -19.55
CA TYR A 129 22.64 0.16 -19.63
C TYR A 129 21.59 1.22 -19.27
N LEU A 130 20.40 1.17 -19.87
CA LEU A 130 19.32 2.12 -19.61
C LEU A 130 18.86 2.12 -18.15
N MET A 131 18.73 0.94 -17.53
CA MET A 131 18.33 0.82 -16.12
C MET A 131 19.34 1.44 -15.14
N GLY A 132 20.64 1.39 -15.48
CA GLY A 132 21.71 1.97 -14.68
C GLY A 132 21.88 3.47 -14.88
N HIS A 133 21.39 4.01 -16.00
CA HIS A 133 21.74 5.35 -16.47
C HIS A 133 20.96 6.46 -15.77
N ASP A 134 21.68 7.45 -15.25
CA ASP A 134 21.06 8.51 -14.43
C ASP A 134 20.11 9.40 -15.24
N VAL A 135 20.39 9.62 -16.53
CA VAL A 135 19.47 10.35 -17.42
C VAL A 135 18.09 9.68 -17.50
N VAL A 136 18.04 8.34 -17.50
CA VAL A 136 16.77 7.59 -17.53
C VAL A 136 16.05 7.72 -16.20
N LYS A 137 16.78 7.54 -15.09
CA LYS A 137 16.21 7.67 -13.74
C LYS A 137 15.63 9.07 -13.53
N ASN A 138 16.38 10.11 -13.89
CA ASN A 138 15.92 11.50 -13.75
C ASN A 138 14.69 11.77 -14.62
N ALA A 139 14.66 11.30 -15.86
CA ALA A 139 13.48 11.46 -16.72
C ALA A 139 12.23 10.74 -16.18
N LEU A 140 12.40 9.58 -15.54
CA LEU A 140 11.31 8.86 -14.88
C LEU A 140 10.81 9.58 -13.61
N VAL A 141 11.73 10.19 -12.85
CA VAL A 141 11.38 11.03 -11.69
C VAL A 141 10.61 12.27 -12.14
N ASP A 142 11.10 12.95 -13.19
CA ASP A 142 10.43 14.12 -13.78
C ASP A 142 9.00 13.77 -14.23
N TRP A 143 8.83 12.62 -14.90
CA TRP A 143 7.51 12.14 -15.29
C TRP A 143 6.61 11.79 -14.10
N ALA A 144 7.14 11.13 -13.07
CA ALA A 144 6.37 10.73 -11.90
C ALA A 144 5.84 11.95 -11.12
N GLY A 145 6.56 13.07 -11.17
CA GLY A 145 6.21 14.29 -10.46
C GLY A 145 6.13 14.04 -8.96
N THR A 146 4.94 14.22 -8.38
CA THR A 146 4.68 13.98 -6.95
C THR A 146 4.25 12.55 -6.63
N LYS A 147 4.04 11.70 -7.64
CA LYS A 147 3.54 10.33 -7.46
C LYS A 147 4.69 9.37 -7.14
N PRO A 148 4.45 8.30 -6.35
CA PRO A 148 5.47 7.29 -6.09
C PRO A 148 5.86 6.57 -7.39
N LEU A 149 7.17 6.47 -7.65
CA LEU A 149 7.73 5.80 -8.82
C LEU A 149 8.18 4.38 -8.46
N PHE A 150 7.59 3.39 -9.12
CA PHE A 150 8.02 2.00 -9.05
C PHE A 150 8.62 1.57 -10.39
N THR A 151 9.85 1.05 -10.36
CA THR A 151 10.53 0.52 -11.54
C THR A 151 10.73 -0.99 -11.40
N GLY A 152 10.24 -1.75 -12.37
CA GLY A 152 10.47 -3.19 -12.49
C GLY A 152 11.26 -3.51 -13.75
N ASN A 153 12.11 -4.52 -13.69
CA ASN A 153 12.83 -5.04 -14.85
C ASN A 153 12.86 -6.56 -14.80
N TYR A 154 12.58 -7.21 -15.93
CA TYR A 154 12.62 -8.66 -16.06
C TYR A 154 13.40 -9.07 -17.31
N TYR A 155 14.17 -10.15 -17.20
CA TYR A 155 14.97 -10.68 -18.31
C TYR A 155 14.55 -12.13 -18.58
N PHE A 156 13.78 -12.36 -19.65
CA PHE A 156 13.30 -13.70 -20.04
C PHE A 156 14.44 -14.68 -20.34
N TRP A 157 14.24 -15.97 -20.03
CA TRP A 157 15.13 -17.08 -20.38
C TRP A 157 14.32 -18.23 -21.01
N SER A 158 14.78 -18.75 -22.15
CA SER A 158 14.36 -20.06 -22.63
C SER A 158 15.49 -21.07 -22.40
N THR A 159 15.18 -22.17 -21.72
CA THR A 159 15.89 -23.44 -21.87
C THR A 159 15.02 -24.37 -22.68
N GLY A 160 15.52 -24.80 -23.83
CA GLY A 160 14.85 -25.80 -24.64
C GLY A 160 15.00 -25.45 -26.11
N ASN A 161 15.44 -26.43 -26.88
CA ASN A 161 15.67 -26.34 -28.31
C ASN A 161 14.41 -25.87 -29.07
N GLU A 162 14.68 -25.21 -30.19
CA GLU A 162 13.76 -24.78 -31.26
C GLU A 162 13.00 -23.46 -31.04
N MET A 163 13.53 -22.43 -31.73
CA MET A 163 12.82 -21.26 -32.28
C MET A 163 11.74 -20.59 -31.44
N GLU A 164 12.16 -19.85 -30.41
CA GLU A 164 11.52 -18.57 -30.07
C GLU A 164 12.59 -17.49 -29.84
N ILE A 165 13.41 -17.28 -30.88
CA ILE A 165 14.20 -16.08 -31.03
C ILE A 165 13.27 -15.03 -31.63
N SER A 166 12.80 -14.06 -30.82
CA SER A 166 12.72 -12.62 -31.19
C SER A 166 11.57 -11.85 -30.55
N LEU A 167 10.57 -12.47 -29.93
CA LEU A 167 9.48 -11.69 -29.37
C LEU A 167 9.68 -11.44 -27.88
N LEU A 168 9.52 -10.17 -27.51
CA LEU A 168 8.95 -9.76 -26.23
C LEU A 168 9.94 -9.52 -25.07
N TYR A 169 10.95 -8.67 -25.28
CA TYR A 169 11.49 -7.90 -24.15
C TYR A 169 10.53 -6.73 -23.88
N ILE A 170 9.38 -7.02 -23.24
CA ILE A 170 8.50 -5.96 -22.76
C ILE A 170 9.26 -5.22 -21.67
N ILE A 171 9.43 -3.92 -21.87
CA ILE A 171 9.59 -2.98 -20.77
C ILE A 171 8.26 -3.03 -20.01
N ILE A 172 8.09 -4.00 -19.11
CA ILE A 172 7.09 -3.83 -18.06
C ILE A 172 7.80 -3.01 -16.99
N LEU A 173 8.07 -1.73 -17.32
CA LEU A 173 7.96 -0.72 -16.28
C LEU A 173 6.50 -0.81 -15.89
N ILE A 174 6.20 -1.55 -14.81
CA ILE A 174 4.89 -1.52 -14.18
C ILE A 174 4.73 -0.07 -13.68
N ARG A 175 4.30 0.83 -14.59
CA ARG A 175 3.82 2.18 -14.31
C ARG A 175 2.44 2.02 -13.69
N ARG A 176 2.37 1.42 -12.51
CA ARG A 176 1.13 1.40 -11.74
C ARG A 176 1.27 2.47 -10.67
N VAL A 177 0.84 3.68 -11.04
CA VAL A 177 0.36 4.63 -10.05
C VAL A 177 -0.80 3.90 -9.38
N PHE A 178 -0.61 3.44 -8.15
CA PHE A 178 -1.76 3.14 -7.31
C PHE A 178 -2.42 4.49 -7.03
N GLU A 179 -3.50 4.80 -7.75
CA GLU A 179 -4.42 5.82 -7.27
C GLU A 179 -4.95 5.31 -5.93
N PRO A 180 -4.82 6.09 -4.83
CA PRO A 180 -5.62 5.82 -3.65
C PRO A 180 -7.08 5.90 -4.10
N GLN A 181 -7.82 4.80 -3.89
CA GLN A 181 -9.27 4.83 -3.99
C GLN A 181 -9.73 5.68 -2.80
N ASP A 182 -10.09 6.92 -3.07
CA ASP A 182 -10.91 7.75 -2.18
C ASP A 182 -12.37 7.26 -2.22
#